data_AF-A0A1F4IE21-F1
#
_entry.id   AF-A0A1F4IE21-F1
#
_cell.length_a   1.000
_cell.length_b   1.000
_cell.length_c   1.000
_cell.angle_alpha   90.00
_cell.angle_beta   90.00
_cell.angle_gamma   90.00
#
_symmetry.space_group_name_H-M   'P 1'
#
loop_
_entity.id
_entity.type
_entity.pdbx_description
1 polymer ?
#
loop_
_entity_poly.entity_id
_entity_poly.type
_entity_poly.pdbx_seq_one_letter_code
_entity_poly.pdbx_strand_id
1 'polypeptide(L)'
;MQNLIYLIIMALAGGAGWYGGSWKGRDAIQALDKAKAVGEQAIAERDKLDRDLKQSLARLTNEFQQGQQQRDAEHVKVKDELTGALAQRDKTITALGRARDGGQATIRRNEARLQDTGTSAEERQRLLAENTRLKQEVADKETQIAGFECSKLPVPAPLLSPLQGS
;
A
#
# COMPACT_ATOMS: atom_id res chain seq x y z
N MET A 1 39.37 -6.56 -20.18
CA MET A 1 39.00 -7.30 -21.41
C MET A 1 40.19 -7.89 -22.17
N GLN A 2 41.33 -7.20 -22.31
CA GLN A 2 42.52 -7.77 -22.98
C GLN A 2 43.15 -8.96 -22.23
N ASN A 3 43.19 -8.94 -20.90
CA ASN A 3 43.85 -9.99 -20.11
C ASN A 3 43.17 -11.37 -20.17
N LEU A 4 41.85 -11.44 -20.35
CA LEU A 4 41.13 -12.71 -20.49
C LEU A 4 41.34 -13.35 -21.87
N ILE A 5 41.45 -12.52 -22.91
CA ILE A 5 41.77 -12.95 -24.27
C ILE A 5 43.20 -13.50 -24.34
N TYR A 6 44.17 -12.82 -23.70
CA TYR A 6 45.55 -13.32 -23.63
C TYR A 6 45.68 -14.62 -22.81
N LEU A 7 44.90 -14.81 -21.76
CA LEU A 7 44.90 -16.06 -20.97
C LEU A 7 44.39 -17.26 -21.77
N ILE A 8 43.37 -17.06 -22.60
CA ILE A 8 42.83 -18.12 -23.48
C ILE A 8 43.82 -18.44 -24.61
N ILE A 9 44.48 -17.42 -25.18
CA ILE A 9 45.51 -17.60 -26.21
C ILE A 9 46.76 -18.29 -25.66
N MET A 10 47.22 -17.94 -24.45
CA MET A 10 48.36 -18.60 -23.79
C MET A 10 48.05 -20.04 -23.39
N ALA A 11 46.84 -20.32 -22.90
CA ALA A 11 46.41 -21.69 -22.56
C ALA A 11 46.36 -22.60 -23.81
N LEU A 12 46.02 -22.05 -24.97
CA LEU A 12 46.02 -22.76 -26.26
C LEU A 12 47.41 -22.84 -26.91
N ALA A 13 48.27 -21.83 -26.71
CA ALA A 13 49.66 -21.83 -27.20
C ALA A 13 50.58 -22.77 -26.40
N GLY A 14 50.33 -22.95 -25.10
CA GLY A 14 51.12 -23.81 -24.21
C GLY A 14 51.04 -25.31 -24.51
N GLY A 15 50.02 -25.77 -25.27
CA GLY A 15 49.89 -27.17 -25.69
C GLY A 15 50.54 -27.51 -27.03
N ALA A 16 51.02 -26.51 -27.79
CA ALA A 16 51.43 -26.69 -29.18
C ALA A 16 52.95 -26.78 -29.40
N GLY A 17 53.76 -26.55 -28.38
CA GLY A 17 55.22 -26.54 -28.51
C GLY A 17 55.88 -27.84 -28.06
N TRP A 18 55.84 -28.92 -28.84
CA TRP A 18 56.96 -29.89 -28.80
C TRP A 18 57.16 -30.88 -29.96
N TYR A 19 56.18 -31.19 -30.83
CA TYR A 19 56.44 -32.24 -31.87
C TYR A 19 55.94 -31.91 -33.28
N GLY A 20 56.86 -31.89 -34.25
CA GLY A 20 56.57 -32.26 -35.65
C GLY A 20 56.28 -31.11 -36.61
N GLY A 21 57.32 -30.56 -37.22
CA GLY A 21 57.22 -29.71 -38.41
C GLY A 21 56.72 -30.51 -39.63
N SER A 22 56.01 -29.83 -40.52
CA SER A 22 55.64 -30.24 -41.89
C SER A 22 54.23 -30.83 -42.17
N TRP A 23 53.44 -31.26 -41.17
CA TRP A 23 52.00 -31.60 -41.37
C TRP A 23 51.02 -30.71 -40.58
N LYS A 24 51.52 -29.91 -39.64
CA LYS A 24 50.72 -29.13 -38.68
C LYS A 24 50.12 -27.81 -39.21
N GLY A 25 50.51 -27.34 -40.40
CA GLY A 25 50.05 -26.06 -40.93
C GLY A 25 48.55 -26.05 -41.31
N ARG A 26 48.05 -27.11 -41.96
CA ARG A 26 46.63 -27.20 -42.33
C ARG A 26 45.73 -27.51 -41.14
N ASP A 27 46.14 -28.40 -40.25
CA ASP A 27 45.34 -28.74 -39.07
C ASP A 27 45.30 -27.60 -38.04
N ALA A 28 46.39 -26.82 -37.90
CA ALA A 28 46.37 -25.62 -37.06
C ALA A 28 45.45 -24.53 -37.64
N ILE A 29 45.43 -24.35 -38.96
CA ILE A 29 44.50 -23.41 -39.62
C ILE A 29 43.05 -23.88 -39.46
N GLN A 30 42.76 -25.18 -39.68
CA GLN A 30 41.42 -25.72 -39.47
C GLN A 30 40.97 -25.70 -38.00
N ALA A 31 41.87 -25.92 -37.05
CA ALA A 31 41.58 -25.80 -35.62
C ALA A 31 41.31 -24.33 -35.21
N LEU A 32 42.04 -23.38 -35.80
CA LEU A 32 41.86 -21.95 -35.56
C LEU A 32 40.58 -21.42 -36.21
N ASP A 33 40.21 -21.91 -37.40
CA ASP A 33 38.93 -21.61 -38.04
C ASP A 33 37.75 -22.22 -37.27
N LYS A 34 37.88 -23.46 -36.76
CA LYS A 34 36.86 -24.04 -35.85
C LYS A 34 36.76 -23.26 -34.55
N ALA A 35 37.87 -22.84 -33.96
CA ALA A 35 37.87 -22.03 -32.74
C ALA A 35 37.28 -20.63 -32.99
N LYS A 36 37.53 -20.02 -34.16
CA LYS A 36 36.87 -18.78 -34.59
C LYS A 36 35.37 -18.98 -34.78
N ALA A 37 34.93 -20.03 -35.45
CA ALA A 37 33.51 -20.32 -35.64
C ALA A 37 32.79 -20.56 -34.30
N VAL A 38 33.42 -21.27 -33.36
CA VAL A 38 32.89 -21.45 -32.00
C VAL A 38 32.89 -20.13 -31.22
N GLY A 39 33.92 -19.30 -31.38
CA GLY A 39 33.99 -17.96 -30.78
C GLY A 39 32.93 -17.00 -31.32
N GLU A 40 32.67 -17.02 -32.63
CA GLU A 40 31.62 -16.23 -33.27
C GLU A 40 30.23 -16.68 -32.83
N GLN A 41 30.00 -17.99 -32.71
CA GLN A 41 28.75 -18.53 -32.15
C GLN A 41 28.58 -18.13 -30.68
N ALA A 42 29.64 -18.20 -29.87
CA ALA A 42 29.58 -17.78 -28.47
C ALA A 42 29.32 -16.27 -28.31
N ILE A 43 29.86 -15.43 -29.20
CA ILE A 43 29.55 -13.99 -29.23
C ILE A 43 28.09 -13.77 -29.65
N ALA A 44 27.60 -14.47 -30.66
CA ALA A 44 26.21 -14.37 -31.11
C ALA A 44 25.21 -14.81 -30.02
N GLU A 45 25.51 -15.90 -29.30
CA GLU A 45 24.71 -16.37 -28.16
C GLU A 45 24.77 -15.38 -27.00
N ARG A 46 25.94 -14.83 -26.69
CA ARG A 46 26.09 -13.79 -25.67
C ARG A 46 25.30 -12.55 -26.04
N ASP A 47 25.38 -12.07 -27.28
CA ASP A 47 24.66 -10.88 -27.74
C ASP A 47 23.14 -11.12 -27.82
N LYS A 48 22.70 -12.38 -28.00
CA LYS A 48 21.30 -12.77 -27.86
C LYS A 48 20.87 -12.74 -26.39
N LEU A 49 21.62 -13.37 -25.49
CA LEU A 49 21.39 -13.33 -24.04
C LEU A 49 21.37 -11.89 -23.50
N ASP A 50 22.27 -11.04 -23.96
CA ASP A 50 22.37 -9.64 -23.51
C ASP A 50 21.17 -8.80 -23.98
N ARG A 51 20.64 -9.09 -25.19
CA ARG A 51 19.38 -8.50 -25.67
C ARG A 51 18.17 -8.99 -24.89
N ASP A 52 18.07 -10.30 -24.66
CA ASP A 52 16.97 -10.90 -23.90
C ASP A 52 16.97 -10.41 -22.44
N LEU A 53 18.15 -10.24 -21.84
CA LEU A 53 18.31 -9.69 -20.49
C LEU A 53 17.89 -8.21 -20.43
N LYS A 54 18.29 -7.40 -21.41
CA LYS A 54 17.88 -5.99 -21.51
C LYS A 54 16.37 -5.84 -21.70
N GLN A 55 15.76 -6.68 -22.53
CA GLN A 55 14.30 -6.71 -22.70
C GLN A 55 13.60 -7.13 -21.41
N SER A 56 14.12 -8.16 -20.73
CA SER A 56 13.56 -8.63 -19.45
C SER A 56 13.68 -7.57 -18.36
N LEU A 57 14.83 -6.88 -18.25
CA LEU A 57 15.04 -5.77 -17.31
C LEU A 57 14.11 -4.60 -17.61
N ALA A 58 13.94 -4.22 -18.87
CA ALA A 58 13.03 -3.15 -19.27
C ALA A 58 11.58 -3.51 -18.92
N ARG A 59 11.17 -4.75 -19.18
CA ARG A 59 9.84 -5.26 -18.81
C ARG A 59 9.62 -5.24 -17.30
N LEU A 60 10.55 -5.79 -16.52
CA LEU A 60 10.45 -5.85 -15.07
C LEU A 60 10.41 -4.45 -14.44
N THR A 61 11.20 -3.52 -14.99
CA THR A 61 11.21 -2.11 -14.57
C THR A 61 9.85 -1.45 -14.84
N ASN A 62 9.27 -1.68 -16.02
CA ASN A 62 7.96 -1.15 -16.36
C ASN A 62 6.86 -1.76 -15.48
N GLU A 63 6.87 -3.07 -15.25
CA GLU A 63 5.93 -3.75 -14.34
C GLU A 63 6.04 -3.22 -12.91
N PHE A 64 7.27 -3.01 -12.42
CA PHE A 64 7.50 -2.41 -11.10
C PHE A 64 6.99 -0.97 -11.02
N GLN A 65 7.28 -0.13 -12.02
CA GLN A 65 6.80 1.25 -12.07
C GLN A 65 5.28 1.34 -12.14
N GLN A 66 4.63 0.49 -12.95
CA GLN A 66 3.17 0.41 -13.00
C GLN A 66 2.59 -0.02 -11.66
N GLY A 67 3.20 -1.04 -11.01
CA GLY A 67 2.82 -1.47 -9.68
C GLY A 67 2.98 -0.37 -8.63
N GLN A 68 4.05 0.42 -8.69
CA GLN A 68 4.25 1.59 -7.82
C GLN A 68 3.13 2.62 -8.02
N GLN A 69 2.87 3.02 -9.26
CA GLN A 69 1.83 4.01 -9.58
C GLN A 69 0.44 3.55 -9.14
N GLN A 70 0.12 2.28 -9.29
CA GLN A 70 -1.15 1.71 -8.82
C GLN A 70 -1.25 1.76 -7.29
N ARG A 71 -0.21 1.37 -6.57
CA ARG A 71 -0.17 1.46 -5.10
C ARG A 71 -0.29 2.90 -4.63
N ASP A 72 0.41 3.84 -5.24
CA ASP A 72 0.37 5.25 -4.87
C ASP A 72 -1.03 5.83 -5.10
N ALA A 73 -1.65 5.51 -6.25
CA ALA A 73 -3.02 5.92 -6.54
C ALA A 73 -4.04 5.33 -5.56
N GLU A 74 -3.91 4.04 -5.23
CA GLU A 74 -4.76 3.37 -4.25
C GLU A 74 -4.57 3.96 -2.85
N HIS A 75 -3.33 4.23 -2.45
CA HIS A 75 -3.02 4.86 -1.18
C HIS A 75 -3.62 6.26 -1.05
N VAL A 76 -3.53 7.09 -2.10
CA VAL A 76 -4.19 8.41 -2.13
C VAL A 76 -5.70 8.26 -1.99
N LYS A 77 -6.31 7.35 -2.75
CA LYS A 77 -7.75 7.10 -2.70
C LYS A 77 -8.21 6.68 -1.30
N VAL A 78 -7.56 5.68 -0.70
CA VAL A 78 -7.89 5.19 0.64
C VAL A 78 -7.69 6.27 1.70
N LYS A 79 -6.62 7.07 1.58
CA LYS A 79 -6.35 8.20 2.48
C LYS A 79 -7.45 9.27 2.39
N ASP A 80 -7.90 9.61 1.19
CA ASP A 80 -8.95 10.60 0.96
C ASP A 80 -10.32 10.09 1.46
N GLU A 81 -10.65 8.82 1.20
CA GLU A 81 -11.86 8.17 1.72
C GLU A 81 -11.86 8.16 3.25
N LEU A 82 -10.74 7.80 3.88
CA LEU A 82 -10.58 7.80 5.33
C LEU A 82 -10.72 9.22 5.90
N THR A 83 -10.07 10.20 5.28
CA THR A 83 -10.14 11.60 5.72
C THR A 83 -11.57 12.14 5.63
N GLY A 84 -12.27 11.83 4.54
CA GLY A 84 -13.69 12.17 4.36
C GLY A 84 -14.59 11.50 5.40
N ALA A 85 -14.38 10.21 5.67
CA ALA A 85 -15.12 9.46 6.67
C ALA A 85 -14.90 10.02 8.08
N LEU A 86 -13.66 10.38 8.45
CA LEU A 86 -13.34 11.01 9.74
C LEU A 86 -14.01 12.37 9.89
N ALA A 87 -13.96 13.21 8.86
CA ALA A 87 -14.62 14.51 8.88
C ALA A 87 -16.15 14.38 8.99
N GLN A 88 -16.75 13.42 8.28
CA GLN A 88 -18.18 13.14 8.37
C GLN A 88 -18.57 12.61 9.75
N ARG A 89 -17.76 11.73 10.34
CA ARG A 89 -17.97 11.25 11.71
C ARG A 89 -18.01 12.40 12.71
N ASP A 90 -17.06 13.32 12.66
CA ASP A 90 -17.00 14.43 13.62
C ASP A 90 -18.20 15.38 13.48
N LYS A 91 -18.69 15.60 12.25
CA LYS A 91 -19.96 16.30 12.00
C LYS A 91 -21.16 15.54 12.60
N THR A 92 -21.21 14.22 12.45
CA THR A 92 -22.26 13.37 13.00
C THR A 92 -22.26 13.41 14.54
N ILE A 93 -21.09 13.27 15.18
CA ILE A 93 -20.95 13.40 16.65
C ILE A 93 -21.48 14.76 17.11
N THR A 94 -21.10 15.84 16.43
CA THR A 94 -21.54 17.19 16.78
C THR A 94 -23.06 17.35 16.64
N ALA A 95 -23.65 16.82 15.57
CA ALA A 95 -25.09 16.86 15.34
C ALA A 95 -25.87 16.05 16.40
N LEU A 96 -25.41 14.84 16.70
CA LEU A 96 -25.97 13.99 17.76
C LEU A 96 -25.85 14.66 19.13
N GLY A 97 -24.72 15.30 19.43
CA GLY A 97 -24.49 16.05 20.67
C GLY A 97 -25.48 17.20 20.84
N ARG A 98 -25.69 18.01 19.80
CA ARG A 98 -26.69 19.09 19.82
C ARG A 98 -28.12 18.57 20.04
N ALA A 99 -28.48 17.47 19.37
CA ALA A 99 -29.80 16.86 19.52
C ALA A 99 -30.01 16.28 20.93
N ARG A 100 -28.98 15.63 21.49
CA ARG A 100 -28.96 15.16 22.88
C ARG A 100 -29.17 16.32 23.86
N ASP A 101 -28.41 17.40 23.70
CA ASP A 101 -28.46 18.57 24.60
C ASP A 101 -29.83 19.26 24.53
N GLY A 102 -30.42 19.36 23.34
CA GLY A 102 -31.78 19.88 23.14
C GLY A 102 -32.85 18.99 23.79
N GLY A 103 -32.70 17.67 23.72
CA GLY A 103 -33.55 16.71 24.42
C GLY A 103 -33.45 16.86 25.94
N GLN A 104 -32.24 16.92 26.49
CA GLN A 104 -32.00 17.15 27.92
C GLN A 104 -32.53 18.50 28.40
N ALA A 105 -32.41 19.57 27.60
CA ALA A 105 -33.00 20.87 27.93
C ALA A 105 -34.53 20.81 27.99
N THR A 106 -35.16 20.07 27.07
CA THR A 106 -36.62 19.88 27.06
C THR A 106 -37.08 19.03 28.24
N ILE A 107 -36.35 17.98 28.59
CA ILE A 107 -36.60 17.18 29.80
C ILE A 107 -36.59 18.07 31.04
N ARG A 108 -35.54 18.89 31.21
CA ARG A 108 -35.43 19.82 32.35
C ARG A 108 -36.59 20.82 32.43
N ARG A 109 -37.03 21.35 31.29
CA ARG A 109 -38.20 22.25 31.22
C ARG A 109 -39.49 21.54 31.61
N ASN A 110 -39.69 20.31 31.13
CA ASN A 110 -40.86 19.50 31.47
C ASN A 110 -40.85 19.12 32.95
N GLU A 111 -39.70 18.74 33.51
CA GLU A 111 -39.54 18.46 34.94
C GLU A 111 -39.84 19.68 35.80
N ALA A 112 -39.45 20.88 35.38
CA ALA A 112 -39.83 22.12 36.05
C ALA A 112 -41.35 22.38 36.01
N ARG A 113 -42.01 22.15 34.86
CA ARG A 113 -43.48 22.27 34.74
C ARG A 113 -44.24 21.22 35.57
N LEU A 114 -43.66 20.03 35.75
CA LEU A 114 -44.25 18.99 36.59
C LEU A 114 -44.27 19.37 38.09
N GLN A 115 -43.33 20.20 38.53
CA GLN A 115 -43.26 20.72 39.90
C GLN A 115 -44.23 21.88 40.16
N ASP A 116 -44.77 22.50 39.11
CA ASP A 116 -45.77 23.56 39.24
C ASP A 116 -47.11 22.98 39.72
N THR A 117 -47.67 23.61 40.75
CA THR A 117 -48.98 23.27 41.34
C THR A 117 -50.15 23.62 40.42
N GLY A 118 -49.96 24.54 39.46
CA GLY A 118 -50.96 24.92 38.46
C GLY A 118 -51.12 23.93 37.29
N THR A 119 -50.24 22.94 37.16
CA THR A 119 -50.29 21.97 36.05
C THR A 119 -51.38 20.93 36.27
N SER A 120 -52.29 20.80 35.29
CA SER A 120 -53.39 19.82 35.34
C SER A 120 -52.89 18.38 35.33
N ALA A 121 -53.72 17.43 35.80
CA ALA A 121 -53.36 16.01 35.82
C ALA A 121 -53.10 15.44 34.42
N GLU A 122 -53.89 15.86 33.43
CA GLU A 122 -53.73 15.47 32.02
C GLU A 122 -52.42 15.99 31.44
N GLU A 123 -52.08 17.25 31.73
CA GLU A 123 -50.83 17.85 31.26
C GLU A 123 -49.61 17.20 31.94
N ARG A 124 -49.72 16.84 33.22
CA ARG A 124 -48.68 16.06 33.91
C ARG A 124 -48.44 14.70 33.26
N GLN A 125 -49.50 13.95 32.94
CA GLN A 125 -49.35 12.67 32.25
C GLN A 125 -48.69 12.84 30.87
N ARG A 126 -49.09 13.85 30.10
CA ARG A 126 -48.48 14.15 28.80
C ARG A 126 -46.98 14.46 28.92
N LEU A 127 -46.61 15.33 29.87
CA LEU A 127 -45.21 15.71 30.12
C LEU A 127 -44.36 14.51 30.59
N LEU A 128 -44.92 13.62 31.41
CA LEU A 128 -44.24 12.39 31.86
C LEU A 128 -44.01 11.41 30.70
N ALA A 129 -45.00 11.22 29.83
CA ALA A 129 -44.86 10.39 28.63
C ALA A 129 -43.82 10.95 27.67
N GLU A 130 -43.84 12.27 27.44
CA GLU A 130 -42.86 12.96 26.61
C GLU A 130 -41.44 12.85 27.20
N ASN A 131 -41.28 13.04 28.51
CA ASN A 131 -39.99 12.85 29.18
C ASN A 131 -39.46 11.43 29.08
N THR A 132 -40.34 10.42 29.17
CA THR A 132 -39.94 9.02 29.02
C THR A 132 -39.38 8.77 27.62
N ARG A 133 -40.08 9.25 26.58
CA ARG A 133 -39.60 9.16 25.19
C ARG A 133 -38.28 9.89 25.00
N LEU A 134 -38.18 11.14 25.47
CA LEU A 134 -36.97 11.94 25.34
C LEU A 134 -35.77 11.32 26.09
N LYS A 135 -35.99 10.70 27.26
CA LYS A 135 -34.92 10.02 28.01
C LYS A 135 -34.35 8.84 27.22
N GLN A 136 -35.20 8.04 26.57
CA GLN A 136 -34.75 6.97 25.67
C GLN A 136 -33.99 7.54 24.47
N GLU A 137 -34.54 8.55 23.80
CA GLU A 137 -33.91 9.19 22.65
C GLU A 137 -32.55 9.84 22.97
N VAL A 138 -32.36 10.35 24.19
CA VAL A 138 -31.09 10.91 24.69
C VAL A 138 -30.09 9.78 24.93
N ALA A 139 -30.49 8.69 25.59
CA ALA A 139 -29.63 7.54 25.85
C ALA A 139 -29.15 6.85 24.55
N ASP A 140 -30.03 6.75 23.55
CA ASP A 140 -29.67 6.21 22.23
C ASP A 140 -28.62 7.08 21.54
N LYS A 141 -28.74 8.41 21.64
CA LYS A 141 -27.77 9.36 21.07
C LYS A 141 -26.44 9.30 21.82
N GLU A 142 -26.45 9.17 23.14
CA GLU A 142 -25.24 8.97 23.95
C GLU A 142 -24.50 7.68 23.55
N THR A 143 -25.24 6.59 23.36
CA THR A 143 -24.68 5.31 22.90
C THR A 143 -24.05 5.43 21.52
N GLN A 144 -24.71 6.12 20.58
CA GLN A 144 -24.16 6.37 19.25
C GLN A 144 -22.90 7.22 19.29
N ILE A 145 -22.88 8.29 20.09
CA ILE A 145 -21.70 9.15 20.28
C ILE A 145 -20.53 8.32 20.83
N ALA A 146 -20.76 7.54 21.88
CA ALA A 146 -19.74 6.67 22.47
C ALA A 146 -19.18 5.68 21.44
N GLY A 147 -20.04 5.07 20.62
CA GLY A 147 -19.60 4.19 19.52
C GLY A 147 -18.68 4.88 18.51
N PHE A 148 -18.98 6.12 18.13
CA PHE A 148 -18.12 6.90 17.25
C PHE A 148 -16.82 7.40 17.92
N GLU A 149 -16.82 7.57 19.24
CA GLU A 149 -15.62 7.96 19.99
C GLU A 149 -14.68 6.78 20.22
N CYS A 150 -15.19 5.57 20.45
CA CYS A 150 -14.37 4.36 20.54
C CYS A 150 -13.60 4.07 19.24
N SER A 151 -14.12 4.48 18.08
CA SER A 151 -13.41 4.33 16.80
C SER A 151 -12.30 5.37 16.58
N LYS A 152 -12.08 6.32 17.51
CA LYS A 152 -10.98 7.30 17.46
C LYS A 152 -9.62 6.76 17.90
N LEU A 153 -9.50 5.48 18.27
CA LEU A 153 -8.24 4.92 18.73
C LEU A 153 -7.13 5.16 17.69
N PRO A 154 -6.09 5.95 18.03
CA PRO A 154 -5.00 6.22 17.10
C PRO A 154 -4.27 4.91 16.84
N VAL A 155 -4.03 4.59 15.56
CA VAL A 155 -3.15 3.47 15.19
C VAL A 155 -1.76 3.77 15.77
N PRO A 156 -1.20 2.90 16.63
CA PRO A 156 0.11 3.12 17.21
C PRO A 156 1.15 3.40 16.12
N ALA A 157 1.88 4.51 16.25
CA ALA A 157 2.94 4.90 15.32
C ALA A 157 3.94 3.77 14.97
N PRO A 158 4.33 2.86 15.91
CA PRO A 158 5.21 1.73 15.59
C PRO A 158 4.67 0.77 14.52
N LEU A 159 3.35 0.69 14.35
CA LEU A 159 2.71 -0.14 13.32
C LEU A 159 2.68 0.54 11.94
N LEU A 160 2.83 1.86 11.90
CA LEU A 160 2.83 2.67 10.67
C LEU A 160 4.25 2.88 10.11
N SER A 161 5.28 2.81 10.96
CA SER A 161 6.68 3.03 10.57
C SER A 161 7.19 2.14 9.43
N PRO A 162 6.83 0.83 9.33
CA PRO A 162 7.29 -0.02 8.24
C PRO A 162 6.65 0.29 6.88
N LEU A 163 5.52 1.03 6.85
CA LEU A 163 4.79 1.36 5.63
C LEU A 163 5.17 2.73 5.03
N GLN A 164 5.88 3.56 5.80
CA GLN A 164 6.28 4.92 5.39
C GLN A 164 7.74 5.00 4.93
N GLY A 165 8.46 3.89 4.94
CA GLY A 165 9.88 3.82 4.57
C GLY A 165 10.17 2.71 3.57
N SER A 166 9.99 3.02 2.28
CA SER A 166 10.63 2.35 1.14
C SER A 166 10.56 3.25 -0.08
#